data_AF-A0AAJ2U349-F1
#
_entry.id   AF-A0AAJ2U349-F1
#
_cell.length_a   1.000
_cell.length_b   1.000
_cell.length_c   1.000
_cell.angle_alpha   90.00
_cell.angle_beta   90.00
_cell.angle_gamma   90.00
#
_symmetry.space_group_name_H-M   'P 1'
#
loop_
_entity.id
_entity.type
_entity.pdbx_description
1 polymer ?
#
loop_
_entity_poly.entity_id
_entity_poly.type
_entity_poly.pdbx_seq_one_letter_code
_entity_poly.pdbx_strand_id
1 'polypeptide(L)'
;LSIGLLGNAAEILPRMIEKGFNPDVLTDQTSAHDPLNGYVPVGFSLEQAVELRKSNPEKYVKLSKQSMAAHVRAMLEMQQKGAVTFDYGNNIRQVAKDEGVENAFDFPGFVPAYIRPLFCEGKGPFRWAA
;
A
#
# COMPACT_ATOMS: atom_id res chain seq x y z
N LEU A 1 -17.61 -13.69 -1.62
CA LEU A 1 -17.83 -12.64 -2.65
C LEU A 1 -16.57 -11.79 -2.72
N SER A 2 -16.03 -11.52 -3.91
CA SER A 2 -14.94 -10.57 -4.12
C SER A 2 -15.44 -9.40 -4.98
N ILE A 3 -15.02 -8.18 -4.65
CA ILE A 3 -15.50 -6.95 -5.29
C ILE A 3 -14.28 -6.15 -5.74
N GLY A 4 -14.18 -5.86 -7.04
CA GLY A 4 -13.22 -4.90 -7.57
C GLY A 4 -13.81 -3.50 -7.52
N LEU A 5 -13.25 -2.64 -6.67
CA LEU A 5 -13.63 -1.23 -6.60
C LEU A 5 -12.63 -0.39 -7.39
N LEU A 6 -13.09 0.20 -8.51
CA LEU A 6 -12.27 1.08 -9.32
C LEU A 6 -12.00 2.41 -8.59
N GLY A 7 -10.73 2.75 -8.39
CA GLY A 7 -10.29 4.06 -7.93
C GLY A 7 -8.87 4.03 -7.35
N ASN A 8 -8.46 5.12 -6.69
CA ASN A 8 -7.15 5.25 -6.07
C ASN A 8 -7.22 4.90 -4.57
N ALA A 9 -6.39 3.97 -4.10
CA ALA A 9 -6.38 3.54 -2.70
C ALA A 9 -6.11 4.71 -1.73
N ALA A 10 -5.22 5.65 -2.11
CA ALA A 10 -4.91 6.83 -1.31
C ALA A 10 -6.08 7.84 -1.22
N GLU A 11 -7.14 7.68 -2.02
CA GLU A 11 -8.40 8.44 -1.89
C GLU A 11 -9.51 7.61 -1.26
N ILE A 12 -9.58 6.32 -1.59
CA ILE A 12 -10.64 5.41 -1.15
C ILE A 12 -10.56 5.14 0.35
N LEU A 13 -9.37 4.84 0.88
CA LEU A 13 -9.24 4.54 2.32
C LEU A 13 -9.65 5.73 3.20
N PRO A 14 -9.18 6.97 2.94
CA PRO A 14 -9.72 8.14 3.63
C PRO A 14 -11.24 8.29 3.53
N ARG A 15 -11.84 8.05 2.36
CA ARG A 15 -13.30 8.12 2.20
C ARG A 15 -14.04 7.02 2.95
N MET A 16 -13.46 5.82 3.07
CA MET A 16 -14.00 4.73 3.88
C MET A 16 -14.02 5.14 5.36
N ILE A 17 -12.91 5.72 5.84
CA ILE A 17 -12.79 6.27 7.19
C ILE A 17 -13.86 7.33 7.45
N GLU A 18 -14.03 8.31 6.54
CA GLU A 18 -15.04 9.37 6.62
C GLU A 18 -16.47 8.81 6.71
N LYS A 19 -16.72 7.68 6.04
CA LYS A 19 -18.02 6.99 6.06
C LYS A 19 -18.21 6.09 7.29
N GLY A 20 -17.26 6.06 8.21
CA GLY A 20 -17.31 5.19 9.39
C GLY A 20 -17.11 3.70 9.05
N PHE A 21 -16.58 3.38 7.87
CA PHE A 21 -16.26 2.01 7.50
C PHE A 21 -14.85 1.66 8.01
N ASN A 22 -14.76 0.58 8.79
CA ASN A 22 -13.49 -0.01 9.20
C ASN A 22 -13.51 -1.51 8.87
N PRO A 23 -12.59 -2.03 8.04
CA PRO A 23 -12.55 -3.44 7.72
C PRO A 23 -11.99 -4.27 8.90
N ASP A 24 -12.31 -5.56 8.93
CA ASP A 24 -11.70 -6.48 9.90
C ASP A 24 -10.20 -6.69 9.65
N VAL A 25 -9.79 -6.74 8.37
CA VAL A 25 -8.42 -6.96 7.93
C VAL A 25 -8.06 -5.94 6.84
N LEU A 26 -6.87 -5.35 6.96
CA LEU A 26 -6.36 -4.35 6.01
C LEU A 26 -4.93 -4.66 5.60
N THR A 27 -4.66 -4.58 4.29
CA THR A 27 -3.32 -4.69 3.73
C THR A 27 -3.25 -3.95 2.40
N ASP A 28 -2.05 -3.77 1.87
CA ASP A 28 -1.82 -3.23 0.53
C ASP A 28 -0.92 -4.13 -0.31
N GLN A 29 -1.17 -4.15 -1.63
CA GLN A 29 -0.33 -4.84 -2.62
C GLN A 29 -0.17 -4.02 -3.91
N THR A 30 -0.30 -2.69 -3.83
CA THR A 30 0.13 -1.83 -4.93
C THR A 30 1.62 -2.02 -5.23
N SER A 31 2.09 -1.60 -6.40
CA SER A 31 3.51 -1.64 -6.74
C SER A 31 4.29 -0.48 -6.11
N ALA A 32 4.12 -0.25 -4.80
CA ALA A 32 4.76 0.83 -4.04
C ALA A 32 6.30 0.79 -4.06
N HIS A 33 6.88 -0.39 -4.33
CA HIS A 33 8.33 -0.59 -4.47
C HIS A 33 8.94 0.16 -5.65
N ASP A 34 8.13 0.54 -6.65
CA ASP A 34 8.53 1.36 -7.79
C ASP A 34 7.66 2.61 -7.88
N PRO A 35 8.04 3.72 -7.20
CA PRO A 35 7.25 4.96 -7.22
C PRO A 35 7.09 5.59 -8.61
N LEU A 36 7.93 5.25 -9.59
CA LEU A 36 7.87 5.83 -10.94
C LEU A 36 6.86 5.10 -11.82
N ASN A 37 6.80 3.78 -11.75
CA ASN A 37 5.95 2.97 -12.63
C ASN A 37 4.76 2.32 -11.93
N GLY A 38 4.86 2.10 -10.62
CA GLY A 38 3.98 1.19 -9.88
C GLY A 38 2.87 1.83 -9.06
N TYR A 39 2.94 3.13 -8.79
CA TYR A 39 1.93 3.85 -8.01
C TYR A 39 1.42 5.06 -8.80
N VAL A 40 0.10 5.22 -8.91
CA VAL A 40 -0.52 6.37 -9.57
C VAL A 40 -0.80 7.45 -8.52
N PRO A 41 -0.26 8.68 -8.68
CA PRO A 41 -0.52 9.75 -7.74
C PRO A 41 -2.01 10.12 -7.64
N VAL A 42 -2.45 10.57 -6.47
CA VAL A 42 -3.80 11.09 -6.24
C VAL A 42 -4.10 12.26 -7.18
N GLY A 43 -5.33 12.32 -7.70
CA GLY A 43 -5.81 13.40 -8.56
C GLY A 43 -5.45 13.28 -10.04
N PHE A 44 -4.88 12.14 -10.46
CA PHE A 44 -4.55 11.86 -11.86
C PHE A 44 -5.40 10.72 -12.41
N SER A 45 -5.96 10.92 -13.61
CA SER A 45 -6.37 9.82 -14.47
C SER A 45 -5.15 9.01 -14.93
N LEU A 46 -5.39 7.81 -15.48
CA LEU A 46 -4.31 6.99 -16.02
C LEU A 46 -3.57 7.68 -17.16
N GLU A 47 -4.30 8.39 -18.03
CA GLU A 47 -3.74 9.12 -19.17
C GLU A 47 -2.86 10.28 -18.69
N GLN A 48 -3.35 11.07 -17.74
CA GLN A 48 -2.56 12.17 -17.15
C GLN A 48 -1.33 11.65 -16.40
N ALA A 49 -1.46 10.51 -15.70
CA ALA A 49 -0.35 9.88 -15.01
C ALA A 49 0.73 9.40 -16.00
N VAL A 50 0.34 8.80 -17.13
CA VAL A 50 1.26 8.39 -18.19
C VAL A 50 1.99 9.60 -18.79
N GLU A 51 1.26 10.68 -19.06
CA GLU A 51 1.86 11.90 -19.61
C GLU A 51 2.82 12.56 -18.61
N LEU A 52 2.43 12.65 -17.34
CA LEU A 52 3.28 13.20 -16.29
C LEU A 52 4.55 12.35 -16.10
N ARG A 53 4.42 11.01 -16.13
CA ARG A 53 5.56 10.11 -15.98
C ARG A 53 6.62 10.32 -17.07
N LYS A 54 6.19 10.61 -18.29
CA LYS A 54 7.09 10.88 -19.43
C LYS A 54 7.68 12.29 -19.37
N SER A 55 6.84 13.29 -19.14
CA SER A 55 7.22 14.70 -19.21
C SER A 55 7.99 15.19 -17.99
N ASN A 56 7.72 14.64 -16.80
CA ASN A 56 8.39 15.01 -15.56
C ASN A 56 8.44 13.84 -14.54
N PRO A 57 9.35 12.87 -14.74
CA PRO A 57 9.44 11.67 -13.89
C PRO A 57 9.76 11.98 -12.43
N GLU A 58 10.57 13.01 -12.14
CA GLU A 58 10.90 13.41 -10.77
C GLU A 58 9.67 13.90 -10.01
N LYS A 59 8.87 14.76 -10.66
CA LYS A 59 7.59 15.22 -10.10
C LYS A 59 6.63 14.05 -9.91
N TYR A 60 6.56 13.12 -10.87
CA TYR A 60 5.75 11.92 -10.75
C TYR A 60 6.12 11.12 -9.50
N VAL A 61 7.41 10.80 -9.31
CA VAL A 61 7.91 10.06 -8.15
C VAL A 61 7.54 10.78 -6.85
N LYS A 62 7.78 12.09 -6.77
CA LYS A 62 7.43 12.88 -5.59
C LYS A 62 5.94 12.76 -5.24
N LEU A 63 5.06 12.96 -6.22
CA LEU A 63 3.62 12.89 -6.01
C LEU A 63 3.15 11.46 -5.66
N SER A 64 3.76 10.43 -6.25
CA SER A 64 3.50 9.02 -5.92
C SER A 64 3.86 8.72 -4.46
N LYS A 65 5.05 9.15 -4.02
CA LYS A 65 5.48 8.96 -2.62
C LYS A 65 4.58 9.69 -1.63
N GLN A 66 4.20 10.94 -1.94
CA GLN A 66 3.24 11.69 -1.12
C GLN A 66 1.88 10.98 -1.02
N SER A 67 1.42 10.38 -2.12
CA SER A 67 0.18 9.59 -2.14
C SER A 67 0.30 8.32 -1.30
N MET A 68 1.44 7.62 -1.37
CA MET A 68 1.74 6.47 -0.50
C MET A 68 1.80 6.86 0.98
N ALA A 69 2.33 8.03 1.32
CA ALA A 69 2.33 8.54 2.68
C ALA A 69 0.90 8.78 3.20
N ALA A 70 0.02 9.37 2.39
CA ALA A 70 -1.40 9.54 2.72
C ALA A 70 -2.11 8.18 2.88
N HIS A 71 -1.82 7.23 1.99
CA HIS A 71 -2.32 5.86 2.06
C HIS A 71 -1.95 5.20 3.40
N VAL A 72 -0.66 5.23 3.78
CA VAL A 72 -0.18 4.63 5.03
C VAL A 72 -0.78 5.30 6.26
N ARG A 73 -0.97 6.63 6.26
CA ARG A 73 -1.69 7.32 7.36
C ARG A 73 -3.11 6.78 7.54
N ALA A 74 -3.83 6.53 6.44
CA ALA A 74 -5.15 5.94 6.50
C ALA A 74 -5.12 4.48 7.02
N MET A 75 -4.11 3.70 6.63
CA MET A 75 -3.90 2.35 7.16
C MET A 75 -3.65 2.35 8.68
N LEU A 76 -2.83 3.30 9.17
CA LEU A 76 -2.58 3.49 10.60
C LEU A 76 -3.85 3.90 11.36
N GLU A 77 -4.67 4.79 10.79
CA GLU A 77 -5.93 5.17 11.42
C GLU A 77 -6.91 3.99 11.50
N MET A 78 -7.06 3.20 10.43
CA MET A 78 -7.89 1.99 10.46
C MET A 78 -7.36 0.95 11.46
N GLN A 79 -6.04 0.81 11.58
CA GLN A 79 -5.41 -0.02 12.61
C GLN A 79 -5.82 0.44 14.02
N GLN A 80 -5.76 1.75 14.29
CA GLN A 80 -6.18 2.31 15.59
C GLN A 80 -7.68 2.08 15.86
N LYS A 81 -8.50 1.99 14.81
CA LYS A 81 -9.92 1.64 14.89
C LYS A 81 -10.19 0.14 15.02
N GLY A 82 -9.15 -0.69 15.07
CA GLY A 82 -9.22 -2.12 15.36
C GLY A 82 -9.06 -3.05 14.15
N ALA A 83 -8.76 -2.51 12.96
CA ALA A 83 -8.46 -3.36 11.80
C ALA A 83 -7.15 -4.12 12.03
N VAL A 84 -7.12 -5.41 11.68
CA VAL A 84 -5.87 -6.17 11.63
C VAL A 84 -5.09 -5.71 10.39
N THR A 85 -4.16 -4.78 10.61
CA THR A 85 -3.37 -4.15 9.54
C THR A 85 -1.98 -4.78 9.44
N PHE A 86 -1.54 -5.08 8.21
CA PHE A 86 -0.17 -5.54 7.94
C PHE A 86 0.32 -5.10 6.56
N ASP A 87 1.64 -5.14 6.38
CA ASP A 87 2.32 -4.87 5.11
C ASP A 87 2.58 -6.18 4.35
N TYR A 88 2.25 -6.20 3.06
CA TYR A 88 2.38 -7.38 2.20
C TYR A 88 3.55 -7.32 1.23
N GLY A 89 4.69 -6.79 1.70
CA GLY A 89 5.97 -6.97 1.03
C GLY A 89 6.19 -6.08 -0.20
N ASN A 90 5.49 -4.95 -0.30
CA ASN A 90 5.68 -3.97 -1.38
C ASN A 90 6.45 -2.72 -0.95
N ASN A 91 6.96 -2.68 0.28
CA ASN A 91 7.78 -1.60 0.84
C ASN A 91 7.06 -0.26 1.06
N ILE A 92 5.72 -0.23 1.04
CA ILE A 92 4.95 1.02 1.18
C ILE A 92 5.23 1.75 2.50
N ARG A 93 5.47 1.01 3.59
CA ARG A 93 5.85 1.59 4.89
C ARG A 93 7.16 2.37 4.84
N GLN A 94 8.16 1.86 4.12
CA GLN A 94 9.44 2.56 3.98
C GLN A 94 9.26 3.85 3.17
N VAL A 95 8.51 3.79 2.07
CA VAL A 95 8.22 4.99 1.27
C VAL A 95 7.49 6.05 2.11
N ALA A 96 6.50 5.65 2.90
CA ALA A 96 5.80 6.57 3.78
C ALA A 96 6.71 7.15 4.88
N LYS A 97 7.60 6.33 5.46
CA LYS A 97 8.59 6.80 6.44
C LYS A 97 9.53 7.84 5.85
N ASP A 98 10.03 7.61 4.63
CA ASP A 98 10.90 8.56 3.92
C ASP A 98 10.19 9.89 3.64
N GLU A 99 8.86 9.88 3.55
CA GLU A 99 8.00 11.07 3.39
C GLU A 99 7.48 11.63 4.74
N GLY A 100 8.08 11.23 5.86
CA GLY A 100 7.81 11.81 7.18
C GLY A 100 6.64 11.19 7.96
N VAL A 101 6.16 9.99 7.58
CA VAL A 101 5.27 9.21 8.44
C VAL A 101 6.12 8.45 9.46
N GLU A 102 6.42 9.11 10.59
CA GLU A 102 7.36 8.59 11.61
C GLU A 102 6.97 7.20 12.13
N ASN A 103 5.68 6.96 12.26
CA ASN A 103 5.11 5.73 12.80
C ASN A 103 4.63 4.76 11.71
N ALA A 104 5.16 4.87 10.49
CA ALA A 104 4.79 4.00 9.35
C ALA A 104 5.01 2.50 9.61
N PHE A 105 5.84 2.14 10.61
CA PHE A 105 6.16 0.76 10.95
C PHE A 105 5.36 0.21 12.14
N ASP A 106 4.35 0.93 12.63
CA ASP A 106 3.48 0.48 13.73
C ASP A 106 2.64 -0.76 13.37
N PHE A 107 2.43 -1.04 12.07
CA PHE A 107 1.91 -2.32 11.61
C PHE A 107 3.02 -3.23 11.06
N PRO A 108 2.98 -4.54 11.37
CA PRO A 108 4.05 -5.47 11.03
C PRO A 108 4.03 -5.86 9.55
N GLY A 109 5.13 -6.46 9.08
CA GLY A 109 5.12 -7.18 7.80
C GLY A 109 4.48 -8.55 7.94
N PHE A 110 3.91 -9.08 6.86
CA PHE A 110 3.22 -10.38 6.88
C PHE A 110 4.15 -11.56 7.23
N VAL A 111 5.44 -11.48 6.87
CA VAL A 111 6.41 -12.54 7.18
C VAL A 111 6.61 -12.69 8.69
N PRO A 112 7.07 -11.66 9.44
CA PRO A 112 7.21 -11.78 10.88
C PRO A 112 5.88 -12.04 11.60
N ALA A 113 4.76 -11.54 11.08
CA ALA A 113 3.45 -11.68 11.70
C ALA A 113 2.83 -13.08 11.53
N TYR A 114 2.97 -13.69 10.35
CA TYR A 114 2.17 -14.88 10.00
C TYR A 114 2.98 -16.02 9.37
N ILE A 115 3.94 -15.70 8.48
CA ILE A 115 4.55 -16.73 7.60
C ILE A 115 5.81 -17.35 8.19
N ARG A 116 6.54 -16.66 9.08
CA ARG A 116 7.82 -17.15 9.62
C ARG A 116 7.77 -18.58 10.19
N PRO A 117 6.73 -19.02 10.93
CA PRO A 117 6.65 -20.40 11.40
C PRO A 117 6.69 -21.44 10.26
N LEU A 118 6.05 -21.16 9.13
CA LEU A 118 6.07 -22.06 7.97
C LEU A 118 7.49 -22.18 7.38
N PHE A 119 8.23 -21.08 7.32
CA PHE A 119 9.62 -21.08 6.86
C PHE A 119 10.53 -21.90 7.79
N CYS A 120 10.29 -21.88 9.11
CA CYS A 120 11.03 -22.70 10.06
C CYS A 120 10.82 -24.21 9.85
N GLU A 121 9.72 -24.61 9.22
CA GLU A 121 9.43 -25.99 8.82
C GLU A 121 9.88 -26.31 7.37
N GLY A 122 10.64 -25.43 6.72
CA GLY A 122 11.10 -25.62 5.34
C GLY A 122 10.00 -25.47 4.28
N LYS A 123 8.82 -24.98 4.67
CA LYS A 123 7.72 -24.70 3.72
C LYS A 123 8.03 -23.42 2.97
N GLY A 124 7.58 -23.36 1.72
CA GLY A 124 7.70 -22.20 0.84
C GLY A 124 6.77 -22.34 -0.35
N PRO A 125 6.79 -21.38 -1.30
CA PRO A 125 5.90 -21.40 -2.46
C PRO A 125 6.38 -22.39 -3.53
N PHE A 126 6.56 -23.66 -3.14
CA PHE A 126 6.94 -24.76 -4.03
C PHE A 126 5.91 -24.94 -5.14
N ARG A 127 6.38 -25.12 -6.37
CA ARG A 127 5.55 -25.28 -7.56
C ARG A 127 6.29 -26.12 -8.60
N TRP A 128 5.55 -26.80 -9.46
CA TRP A 128 6.07 -27.49 -10.65
C TRP A 128 5.18 -27.18 -11.86
N ALA A 129 5.73 -27.37 -13.05
CA ALA A 129 5.00 -27.29 -14.32
C ALA A 129 5.33 -28.55 -15.13
N ALA A 130 4.33 -29.11 -15.80
CA ALA A 130 4.46 -30.28 -16.66
C ALA A 130 4.48 -29.84 -18.13
#